data_AF-A0A1M5D0N1-F1
#
_entry.id   AF-A0A1M5D0N1-F1
#
_cell.length_a   1.000
_cell.length_b   1.000
_cell.length_c   1.000
_cell.angle_alpha   90.00
_cell.angle_beta   90.00
_cell.angle_gamma   90.00
#
_symmetry.space_group_name_H-M   'P 1'
#
loop_
_entity.id
_entity.type
_entity.pdbx_description
1 polymer ?
#
loop_
_entity_poly.entity_id
_entity_poly.type
_entity_poly.pdbx_seq_one_letter_code
_entity_poly.pdbx_strand_id
1 'polypeptide(L)' 'MTSQTATRASDGGWQVTSAGAVLAGPFPTMAEAWRWIDRYEGEPITPVGVNLTALLRPRTSLPDGAA' A
#
# COMPACT_ATOMS: atom_id res chain seq x y z
N MET A 1 9.22 9.96 -4.28
CA MET A 1 8.72 9.50 -2.96
C MET A 1 8.25 10.74 -2.21
N THR A 2 6.95 10.97 -2.14
CA THR A 2 6.38 12.09 -1.37
C THR A 2 6.39 11.71 0.10
N SER A 3 7.25 12.35 0.91
CA SER A 3 7.32 12.11 2.36
C SER A 3 6.14 12.79 3.06
N GLN A 4 5.36 12.02 3.80
CA GLN A 4 4.24 12.48 4.61
C GLN A 4 4.67 12.59 6.06
N THR A 5 4.18 13.59 6.78
CA THR A 5 4.53 13.78 8.19
C THR A 5 3.33 14.30 8.97
N ALA A 6 3.10 13.72 10.14
CA ALA A 6 2.16 14.25 11.12
C ALA A 6 2.84 15.39 11.89
N THR A 7 2.29 16.60 11.78
CA THR A 7 2.79 17.80 12.48
C THR A 7 1.69 18.44 13.32
N ARG A 8 2.07 19.23 14.33
CA ARG A 8 1.12 19.95 15.17
C ARG A 8 0.62 21.19 14.43
N ALA A 9 -0.70 21.32 14.29
CA ALA A 9 -1.35 22.49 13.72
C ALA A 9 -1.37 23.66 14.74
N SER A 10 -1.50 24.89 14.23
CA SER A 10 -1.57 26.11 15.05
C SER A 10 -2.77 26.13 16.00
N ASP A 11 -3.87 25.46 15.64
CA ASP A 11 -5.06 25.26 16.48
C ASP A 11 -4.88 24.20 17.60
N GLY A 12 -3.69 23.60 17.72
CA GLY A 12 -3.37 22.64 18.78
C GLY A 12 -3.68 21.17 18.46
N GLY A 13 -4.37 20.90 17.34
CA GLY A 13 -4.57 19.56 16.79
C GLY A 13 -3.38 19.05 15.96
N TRP A 14 -3.51 17.86 15.40
CA TRP A 14 -2.52 17.22 14.53
C TRP A 14 -2.97 17.25 13.07
N GLN A 15 -2.07 17.52 12.13
CA GLN A 15 -2.39 17.52 10.71
C GLN A 15 -1.33 16.74 9.95
N VAL A 16 -1.74 16.10 8.87
CA VAL A 16 -0.85 15.39 7.95
C VAL A 16 -0.47 16.34 6.83
N THR A 17 0.84 16.55 6.65
CA THR A 17 1.38 17.39 5.58
C THR A 17 2.24 16.58 4.63
N SER A 18 2.18 16.88 3.34
CA SER A 18 3.04 16.32 2.29
C SER A 18 3.51 17.41 1.36
N ALA A 19 4.83 17.49 1.12
CA ALA A 19 5.44 18.51 0.28
C ALA A 19 5.00 19.97 0.58
N GLY A 20 4.68 20.27 1.85
CA GLY A 20 4.22 21.59 2.29
C GLY A 20 2.72 21.85 2.16
N ALA A 21 1.95 20.90 1.61
CA ALA A 21 0.48 20.97 1.56
C ALA A 21 -0.15 20.16 2.72
N VAL A 22 -1.22 20.68 3.30
CA VAL A 22 -2.05 19.94 4.27
C VAL A 22 -2.91 18.94 3.51
N LEU A 23 -2.76 17.66 3.83
CA LEU A 23 -3.53 16.57 3.23
C LEU A 23 -4.77 16.22 4.07
N ALA A 24 -4.66 16.26 5.40
CA ALA A 24 -5.75 15.90 6.30
C ALA A 24 -5.56 16.48 7.72
N GLY A 25 -6.67 16.64 8.43
CA GLY A 25 -6.73 17.15 9.80
C GLY A 25 -7.70 18.33 9.94
N PRO A 26 -7.78 18.96 11.13
CA PRO A 26 -7.03 18.62 12.35
C PRO A 26 -7.59 17.38 13.07
N PHE A 27 -6.70 16.51 13.51
CA PHE A 27 -6.95 15.34 14.35
C PHE A 27 -6.70 15.67 15.83
N PRO A 28 -7.48 15.10 16.77
CA PRO A 28 -7.27 15.36 18.19
C PRO A 28 -5.96 14.74 18.71
N THR A 29 -5.51 13.62 18.15
CA THR A 29 -4.27 12.94 18.58
C THR A 29 -3.29 12.68 17.45
N MET A 30 -2.00 12.58 17.82
CA MET A 30 -0.93 12.17 16.90
C MET A 30 -1.20 10.78 16.31
N ALA A 31 -1.78 9.87 17.11
CA ALA A 31 -2.08 8.51 16.69
C ALA A 31 -3.10 8.47 15.54
N GLU A 32 -4.12 9.33 15.56
CA GLU A 32 -5.10 9.43 14.45
C GLU A 32 -4.47 9.95 13.16
N ALA A 33 -3.57 10.93 13.25
CA ALA A 33 -2.83 11.43 12.08
C ALA A 33 -1.96 10.34 11.45
N TRP A 34 -1.24 9.55 12.26
CA TRP A 34 -0.46 8.40 11.75
C TRP A 34 -1.34 7.29 11.19
N ARG A 35 -2.51 7.02 11.77
CA ARG A 35 -3.47 6.05 11.23
C ARG A 35 -4.06 6.49 9.89
N TRP A 36 -4.18 7.80 9.67
CA TRP A 36 -4.54 8.34 8.37
C TRP A 36 -3.42 8.12 7.35
N ILE A 37 -2.17 8.43 7.72
CA ILE A 37 -0.98 8.19 6.87
C ILE A 37 -0.89 6.70 6.51
N ASP A 38 -1.06 5.80 7.47
CA ASP A 38 -1.05 4.34 7.27
C ASP A 38 -2.13 3.89 6.27
N ARG A 39 -3.33 4.51 6.28
CA ARG A 39 -4.36 4.25 5.27
C ARG A 39 -4.09 4.90 3.92
N TYR A 40 -3.44 6.05 3.90
CA TYR A 40 -3.14 6.80 2.68
C TYR A 40 -1.96 6.21 1.93
N GLU A 41 -0.92 5.77 2.64
CA GLU A 41 0.21 4.99 2.10
C GLU A 41 -0.15 3.52 1.89
N GLY A 42 -1.17 3.04 2.59
CA GLY A 42 -1.78 1.72 2.43
C GLY A 42 -2.52 1.52 1.11
N GLU A 43 -2.03 2.08 -0.01
CA GLU A 43 -2.23 1.42 -1.30
C GLU A 43 -1.93 -0.06 -1.07
N PRO A 44 -2.82 -0.99 -1.45
CA PRO A 44 -2.47 -2.38 -1.42
C PRO A 44 -1.27 -2.56 -2.35
N ILE A 45 -0.07 -2.66 -1.79
CA ILE A 45 1.08 -3.15 -2.53
C ILE A 45 0.81 -4.63 -2.76
N THR A 46 0.01 -4.88 -3.80
CA THR A 46 -0.14 -6.05 -4.68
C THR A 46 -1.59 -6.09 -5.22
N PRO A 47 -1.83 -5.95 -6.54
CA PRO A 47 -2.48 -7.06 -7.20
C PRO A 47 -1.49 -8.21 -7.01
N VAL A 48 -1.87 -9.27 -6.32
CA VAL A 48 -1.15 -10.53 -6.48
C VAL A 48 -1.08 -10.75 -7.98
N GLY A 49 0.11 -10.61 -8.55
CA GLY A 49 0.44 -11.07 -9.88
C GLY A 49 0.33 -12.59 -9.87
N VAL A 50 -0.90 -13.10 -9.73
CA VAL A 50 -1.23 -14.43 -10.20
C VAL A 50 -1.11 -14.35 -11.71
N ASN A 51 0.09 -14.60 -12.20
CA ASN A 51 0.27 -14.99 -13.59
C ASN A 51 -0.38 -16.36 -13.74
N LEU A 52 -1.72 -16.38 -13.90
CA LEU A 52 -2.50 -17.60 -14.17
C LEU A 52 -2.09 -18.25 -15.50
N THR A 53 -1.28 -17.57 -16.31
CA THR A 53 -0.67 -18.09 -17.54
C THR A 53 0.41 -19.16 -17.27
N ALA A 54 0.92 -19.30 -16.04
CA ALA A 54 1.84 -20.39 -15.70
C ALA A 54 1.14 -21.74 -15.44
N LEU A 55 -0.19 -21.76 -15.25
CA LEU A 55 -0.97 -22.98 -14.96
C LEU A 55 -1.54 -23.67 -16.21
N LEU A 56 -1.39 -23.07 -17.39
CA LEU A 56 -1.85 -23.65 -18.65
C LEU A 56 -0.69 -24.18 -19.50
N ARG A 57 0.25 -24.92 -18.88
CA ARG A 57 1.07 -25.85 -19.67
C ARG A 57 0.26 -27.13 -19.83
N PRO A 58 -0.13 -27.53 -21.05
CA PRO A 58 -0.71 -28.85 -21.26
C PRO A 58 0.32 -29.87 -20.77
N ARG A 59 -0.11 -30.85 -19.95
CA ARG A 59 0.67 -32.06 -19.72
C ARG A 59 0.82 -32.76 -21.08
N THR A 60 1.86 -32.41 -21.83
CA THR A 60 2.30 -33.22 -22.96
C THR A 60 2.64 -34.59 -22.38
N SER A 61 1.90 -35.60 -22.84
CA SER A 61 2.18 -37.01 -22.60
C SER A 61 3.66 -37.29 -22.82
N LEU A 62 4.33 -37.83 -21.81
CA LEU A 62 5.60 -38.52 -22.00
C LEU A 62 5.28 -39.88 -22.66
N PRO A 63 5.82 -40.22 -23.84
CA PRO A 63 5.78 -41.59 -24.30
C PRO A 63 6.73 -42.40 -23.39
N ASP A 64 6.17 -43.32 -22.61
CA ASP A 64 6.95 -44.30 -21.88
C ASP A 64 7.55 -45.28 -22.91
N GLY A 65 8.78 -45.00 -23.31
CA GLY A 65 9.66 -45.99 -23.93
C GLY A 65 10.41 -46.71 -22.82
N ALA A 66 9.88 -47.85 -22.36
CA ALA A 66 10.60 -48.78 -21.52
C ALA A 66 10.42 -50.22 -22.02
N ALA A 67 11.56 -50.81 -22.40
CA ALA A 67 11.89 -52.22 -22.65
C ALA A 67 11.51 -52.80 -24.03
#